data_AF-A0A1M3T6H9-F1
#
_entry.id   AF-A0A1M3T6H9-F1
#
_cell.length_a   1.000
_cell.length_b   1.000
_cell.length_c   1.000
_cell.angle_alpha   90.00
_cell.angle_beta   90.00
_cell.angle_gamma   90.00
#
_symmetry.space_group_name_H-M   'P 1'
#
loop_
_entity.id
_entity.type
_entity.pdbx_description
1 polymer ?
#
loop_
_entity_poly.entity_id
_entity_poly.type
_entity_poly.pdbx_seq_one_letter_code
_entity_poly.pdbx_strand_id
1 'polypeptide(L)'
;MASTNPSSQVPWFEMEPAKNGMKSAEAVTIWLQKARTPCAFIGEVALQSYGVEIPARLGTSLIVADAKVHEAAEALRTNGLEPCNGGENCDWENDALTEEASSPAPYHFHLDHGPQGSPPFWCESLKLYKKSDIDPKLPDPGLSVPRPEDRNYMVVTDPRLPQLGHWKSSTNPVQILSKSRFLETMFNQAVKCHSDGLPDDHLTPWEWNVFRLKQMGDGGQPNSHMVEGLELPARQYIELLDMEDLKPSREFITQVRLERRGKGS
;
A
#
# COMPACT_ATOMS: atom_id res chain seq x y z
N MET A 1 43.48 -26.69 13.10
CA MET A 1 42.38 -25.80 13.54
C MET A 1 42.18 -24.73 12.49
N ALA A 2 40.95 -24.25 12.36
CA ALA A 2 40.43 -23.21 11.47
C ALA A 2 40.22 -23.65 10.01
N SER A 3 39.07 -23.40 9.39
CA SER A 3 37.76 -22.98 9.86
C SER A 3 36.80 -23.31 8.72
N THR A 4 35.87 -24.22 8.94
CA THR A 4 34.76 -24.45 8.01
C THR A 4 33.82 -23.28 8.14
N ASN A 5 33.76 -22.41 7.12
CA ASN A 5 32.75 -21.37 7.02
C ASN A 5 31.44 -22.01 6.52
N PRO A 6 30.37 -22.09 7.31
CA PRO A 6 29.07 -22.51 6.84
C PRO A 6 28.23 -21.25 6.64
N SER A 7 28.38 -20.59 5.50
CA SER A 7 27.34 -19.65 5.05
C SER A 7 27.00 -19.96 3.60
N SER A 8 26.45 -21.16 3.40
CA SER A 8 25.50 -21.41 2.33
C SER A 8 24.23 -20.59 2.59
N GLN A 9 24.34 -19.26 2.56
CA GLN A 9 23.20 -18.38 2.37
C GLN A 9 22.88 -18.47 0.88
N VAL A 10 22.10 -19.49 0.52
CA VAL A 10 21.32 -19.42 -0.70
C VAL A 10 20.39 -18.21 -0.50
N PRO A 11 20.38 -17.20 -1.40
CA PRO A 11 19.44 -16.10 -1.30
C PRO A 11 18.04 -16.70 -1.31
N TRP A 12 17.34 -16.63 -0.18
CA TRP A 12 16.01 -17.23 0.02
C TRP A 12 15.00 -16.74 -1.04
N PHE A 13 15.28 -15.57 -1.64
CA PHE A 13 14.51 -14.95 -2.70
C PHE A 13 15.05 -15.14 -4.12
N GLU A 14 15.92 -16.12 -4.37
CA GLU A 14 15.97 -16.76 -5.70
C GLU A 14 14.74 -17.65 -5.92
N MET A 15 13.54 -17.12 -5.68
CA MET A 15 12.33 -17.77 -6.11
C MET A 15 12.26 -17.71 -7.64
N GLU A 16 11.85 -18.82 -8.24
CA GLU A 16 11.57 -18.98 -9.67
C GLU A 16 10.95 -17.75 -10.39
N PRO A 17 10.08 -16.91 -9.79
CA PRO A 17 9.64 -15.65 -10.39
C PRO A 17 10.77 -14.75 -10.90
N ALA A 18 11.82 -14.46 -10.12
CA ALA A 18 12.93 -13.61 -10.60
C ALA A 18 13.71 -14.29 -11.74
N LYS A 19 13.89 -15.62 -11.66
CA LYS A 19 14.49 -16.45 -12.73
C LYS A 19 13.64 -16.47 -14.00
N ASN A 20 12.33 -16.22 -13.87
CA ASN A 20 11.36 -16.07 -14.94
C ASN A 20 11.05 -14.60 -15.30
N GLY A 21 11.78 -13.62 -14.73
CA GLY A 21 11.60 -12.19 -15.00
C GLY A 21 10.32 -11.56 -14.43
N MET A 22 9.75 -12.16 -13.38
CA MET A 22 8.53 -11.75 -12.68
C MET A 22 8.88 -10.97 -11.40
N LYS A 23 8.15 -9.87 -11.13
CA LYS A 23 8.32 -9.06 -9.91
C LYS A 23 7.66 -9.75 -8.70
N SER A 24 8.16 -9.49 -7.49
CA SER A 24 7.65 -10.10 -6.25
C SER A 24 6.15 -9.88 -6.04
N ALA A 25 5.68 -8.65 -6.28
CA ALA A 25 4.25 -8.31 -6.23
C ALA A 25 3.39 -9.16 -7.21
N GLU A 26 3.91 -9.45 -8.41
CA GLU A 26 3.21 -10.29 -9.41
C GLU A 26 3.10 -11.74 -8.93
N ALA A 27 4.17 -12.32 -8.40
CA ALA A 27 4.17 -13.67 -7.85
C ALA A 27 3.14 -13.83 -6.71
N VAL A 28 3.13 -12.89 -5.75
CA VAL A 28 2.22 -12.86 -4.61
C VAL A 28 0.76 -12.89 -5.07
N THR A 29 0.39 -12.07 -6.05
CA THR A 29 -0.99 -12.03 -6.55
C THR A 29 -1.40 -13.34 -7.23
N ILE A 30 -0.50 -13.98 -7.97
CA ILE A 30 -0.77 -15.27 -8.61
C ILE A 30 -1.07 -16.35 -7.54
N TRP A 31 -0.29 -16.38 -6.46
CA TRP A 31 -0.50 -17.35 -5.39
C TRP A 31 -1.82 -17.13 -4.65
N LEU A 32 -2.12 -15.88 -4.30
CA LEU A 32 -3.38 -15.54 -3.63
C LEU A 32 -4.60 -15.85 -4.51
N GLN A 33 -4.52 -15.60 -5.81
CA GLN A 33 -5.58 -15.99 -6.74
C GLN A 33 -5.75 -17.50 -6.87
N LYS A 34 -4.66 -18.27 -6.96
CA LYS A 34 -4.72 -19.76 -6.95
C LYS A 34 -5.38 -20.28 -5.67
N ALA A 35 -5.10 -19.63 -4.54
CA ALA A 35 -5.73 -19.89 -3.25
C ALA A 35 -7.15 -19.31 -3.11
N ARG A 36 -7.72 -18.71 -4.16
CA ARG A 36 -9.05 -18.06 -4.15
C ARG A 36 -9.22 -16.99 -3.07
N THR A 37 -8.13 -16.31 -2.74
CA THR A 37 -8.09 -15.20 -1.80
C THR A 37 -7.90 -13.90 -2.57
N PRO A 38 -9.00 -13.18 -2.89
CA PRO A 38 -8.89 -11.93 -3.63
C PRO A 38 -8.22 -10.84 -2.78
N CYS A 39 -7.43 -10.01 -3.46
CA CYS A 39 -6.72 -8.90 -2.85
C CYS A 39 -6.67 -7.72 -3.83
N ALA A 40 -6.44 -6.53 -3.29
CA ALA A 40 -6.18 -5.33 -4.08
C ALA A 40 -4.91 -4.64 -3.58
N PHE A 41 -4.07 -4.12 -4.47
CA PHE A 41 -2.92 -3.33 -4.04
C PHE A 41 -3.36 -1.95 -3.51
N ILE A 42 -2.61 -1.50 -2.51
CA ILE A 42 -2.59 -0.15 -1.97
C ILE A 42 -1.13 0.30 -1.86
N GLY A 43 -0.89 1.59 -1.60
CA GLY A 43 0.46 2.15 -1.52
C GLY A 43 1.16 2.14 -2.88
N GLU A 44 2.40 1.70 -2.89
CA GLU A 44 3.39 1.96 -3.93
C GLU A 44 3.09 1.25 -5.25
N VAL A 45 2.60 0.01 -5.20
CA VAL A 45 2.19 -0.71 -6.42
C VAL A 45 1.00 -0.01 -7.08
N ALA A 46 0.05 0.51 -6.29
CA ALA A 46 -1.07 1.28 -6.81
C ALA A 46 -0.59 2.63 -7.39
N LEU A 47 0.32 3.33 -6.68
CA LEU A 47 0.93 4.57 -7.15
C LEU A 47 1.68 4.42 -8.48
N GLN A 48 2.50 3.36 -8.62
CA GLN A 48 3.17 3.03 -9.88
C GLN A 48 2.15 2.81 -11.00
N SER A 49 1.04 2.13 -10.70
CA SER A 49 -0.04 1.91 -11.66
C SER A 49 -0.70 3.22 -12.11
N TYR A 50 -0.72 4.25 -11.25
CA TYR A 50 -1.16 5.60 -11.61
C TYR A 50 -0.09 6.45 -12.30
N GLY A 51 1.08 5.88 -12.62
CA GLY A 51 2.17 6.54 -13.33
C GLY A 51 3.16 7.30 -12.46
N VAL A 52 3.10 7.12 -11.13
CA VAL A 52 4.10 7.71 -10.22
C VAL A 52 5.42 6.96 -10.38
N GLU A 53 6.49 7.68 -10.72
CA GLU A 53 7.84 7.12 -10.68
C GLU A 53 8.27 6.93 -9.22
N ILE A 54 8.27 5.68 -8.80
CA ILE A 54 8.71 5.30 -7.47
C ILE A 54 10.14 4.78 -7.55
N PRO A 55 11.09 5.34 -6.76
CA PRO A 55 12.46 4.83 -6.72
C PRO A 55 12.48 3.34 -6.37
N ALA A 56 13.44 2.61 -6.94
CA ALA A 56 13.48 1.16 -6.83
C ALA A 56 13.58 0.71 -5.36
N ARG A 57 12.76 -0.29 -5.00
CA ARG A 57 12.65 -1.00 -3.70
C ARG A 57 11.74 -0.36 -2.65
N LEU A 58 10.44 -0.26 -2.94
CA LEU A 58 9.44 0.02 -1.92
C LEU A 58 8.50 -1.17 -1.70
N GLY A 59 7.84 -1.15 -0.54
CA GLY A 59 7.02 -2.26 -0.04
C GLY A 59 5.81 -2.57 -0.93
N THR A 60 5.39 -3.83 -0.88
CA THR A 60 4.15 -4.30 -1.47
C THR A 60 3.06 -4.28 -0.38
N SER A 61 1.99 -3.53 -0.58
CA SER A 61 0.87 -3.47 0.38
C SER A 61 -0.43 -3.98 -0.25
N LEU A 62 -1.10 -4.91 0.42
CA LEU A 62 -2.33 -5.53 -0.05
C LEU A 62 -3.49 -5.29 0.92
N ILE A 63 -4.65 -4.99 0.37
CA ILE A 63 -5.94 -5.04 1.06
C ILE A 63 -6.56 -6.39 0.79
N VAL A 64 -7.02 -7.06 1.85
CA VAL A 64 -7.79 -8.30 1.79
C VAL A 64 -9.07 -8.18 2.61
N ALA A 65 -10.09 -8.96 2.25
CA ALA A 65 -11.30 -9.06 3.06
C ALA A 65 -10.93 -9.50 4.49
N ASP A 66 -11.55 -8.89 5.48
CA ASP A 66 -11.26 -9.14 6.90
C ASP A 66 -11.27 -10.64 7.25
N ALA A 67 -12.28 -11.36 6.75
CA ALA A 67 -12.45 -12.79 6.98
C ALA A 67 -11.43 -13.68 6.25
N LYS A 68 -10.67 -13.11 5.31
CA LYS A 68 -9.70 -13.83 4.46
C LYS A 68 -8.25 -13.51 4.78
N VAL A 69 -7.96 -12.56 5.67
CA VAL A 69 -6.58 -12.13 5.95
C VAL A 69 -5.68 -13.27 6.45
N HIS A 70 -6.21 -14.15 7.30
CA HIS A 70 -5.45 -15.31 7.78
C HIS A 70 -5.25 -16.37 6.69
N GLU A 71 -6.29 -16.64 5.89
CA GLU A 71 -6.19 -17.55 4.74
C GLU A 71 -5.19 -17.05 3.69
N ALA A 72 -5.12 -15.73 3.47
CA ALA A 72 -4.12 -15.10 2.63
C ALA A 72 -2.70 -15.37 3.17
N ALA A 73 -2.47 -15.16 4.47
CA ALA A 73 -1.18 -15.40 5.10
C ALA A 73 -0.76 -16.88 4.99
N GLU A 74 -1.67 -17.82 5.25
CA GLU A 74 -1.41 -19.26 5.12
C GLU A 74 -1.14 -19.68 3.67
N ALA A 75 -1.81 -19.06 2.70
CA ALA A 75 -1.54 -19.30 1.28
C ALA A 75 -0.11 -18.86 0.91
N LEU A 76 0.35 -17.72 1.41
CA LEU A 76 1.72 -17.25 1.21
C LEU A 76 2.75 -18.15 1.91
N ARG A 77 2.45 -18.59 3.15
CA ARG A 77 3.26 -19.54 3.91
C ARG A 77 3.46 -20.87 3.18
N THR A 78 2.39 -21.40 2.60
CA THR A 78 2.43 -22.64 1.81
C THR A 78 3.31 -22.48 0.55
N ASN A 79 3.54 -21.26 0.07
CA ASN A 79 4.45 -20.94 -1.03
C ASN A 79 5.84 -20.48 -0.56
N GLY A 80 6.19 -20.70 0.71
CA GLY A 80 7.52 -20.45 1.27
C GLY A 80 7.75 -19.05 1.86
N LEU A 81 6.72 -18.20 1.93
CA LEU A 81 6.80 -16.91 2.62
C LEU A 81 6.37 -17.04 4.08
N GLU A 82 7.33 -17.03 4.98
CA GLU A 82 7.05 -17.04 6.41
C GLU A 82 6.75 -15.61 6.92
N PRO A 83 5.67 -15.41 7.70
CA PRO A 83 5.39 -14.11 8.29
C PRO A 83 6.48 -13.74 9.30
N CYS A 84 6.70 -12.44 9.47
CA CYS A 84 7.64 -11.95 10.46
C CYS A 84 7.20 -12.32 11.89
N ASN A 85 8.15 -12.79 12.69
CA ASN A 85 7.91 -13.14 14.10
C ASN A 85 7.81 -11.91 15.03
N GLY A 86 8.25 -10.73 14.56
CA GLY A 86 8.16 -9.47 15.32
C GLY A 86 6.72 -8.93 15.41
N GLY A 87 5.83 -9.34 14.51
CA GLY A 87 4.44 -8.89 14.47
C GLY A 87 4.33 -7.36 14.51
N GLU A 88 3.44 -6.84 15.34
CA GLU A 88 3.21 -5.39 15.51
C GLU A 88 4.40 -4.63 16.12
N ASN A 89 5.38 -5.33 16.70
CA ASN A 89 6.60 -4.73 17.26
C ASN A 89 7.75 -4.70 16.24
N CYS A 90 7.49 -5.10 14.99
CA CYS A 90 8.48 -4.99 13.93
C CYS A 90 8.59 -3.54 13.49
N ASP A 91 9.73 -2.93 13.78
CA ASP A 91 10.07 -1.57 13.38
C ASP A 91 10.35 -1.43 11.87
N TRP A 92 10.36 -2.52 11.10
CA TRP A 92 10.46 -2.44 9.63
C TRP A 92 9.14 -2.21 8.92
N GLU A 93 8.02 -2.20 9.65
CA GLU A 93 6.79 -1.65 9.09
C GLU A 93 6.89 -0.14 8.86
N ASN A 94 7.94 0.50 9.39
CA ASN A 94 8.25 1.88 9.13
C ASN A 94 8.54 2.09 7.64
N ASP A 95 7.85 3.06 7.03
CA ASP A 95 8.09 3.42 5.63
C ASP A 95 9.57 3.80 5.47
N ALA A 96 10.25 3.23 4.47
CA ALA A 96 11.69 3.38 4.27
C ALA A 96 12.13 4.84 4.04
N LEU A 97 11.19 5.74 3.73
CA LEU A 97 11.44 7.16 3.53
C LEU A 97 11.06 8.00 4.76
N THR A 98 10.22 7.50 5.65
CA THR A 98 9.71 8.29 6.79
C THR A 98 10.16 7.74 8.14
N GLU A 99 10.65 6.52 8.20
CA GLU A 99 10.93 5.79 9.44
C GLU A 99 9.72 5.71 10.39
N GLU A 100 8.49 5.91 9.87
CA GLU A 100 7.25 5.88 10.66
C GLU A 100 6.36 4.70 10.26
N ALA A 101 5.77 4.06 11.27
CA ALA A 101 4.90 2.92 11.07
C ALA A 101 3.65 3.34 10.28
N SER A 102 3.41 2.64 9.17
CA SER A 102 2.06 2.59 8.58
C SER A 102 1.08 2.01 9.62
N SER A 103 -0.23 2.07 9.38
CA SER A 103 -1.18 1.33 10.23
C SER A 103 -0.64 -0.11 10.42
N PRO A 104 -0.67 -0.71 11.63
CA PRO A 104 -0.04 -2.01 11.82
C PRO A 104 -0.75 -3.06 10.96
N ALA A 105 0.00 -3.79 10.15
CA ALA A 105 -0.55 -4.88 9.36
C ALA A 105 -0.61 -6.15 10.22
N PRO A 106 -1.73 -6.89 10.27
CA PRO A 106 -1.79 -8.14 11.03
C PRO A 106 -0.77 -9.20 10.55
N TYR A 107 -0.34 -9.13 9.29
CA TYR A 107 0.75 -9.95 8.77
C TYR A 107 1.64 -9.12 7.85
N HIS A 108 2.95 -9.25 8.02
CA HIS A 108 3.92 -8.78 7.05
C HIS A 108 5.04 -9.81 6.85
N PHE A 109 5.72 -9.72 5.70
CA PHE A 109 6.73 -10.67 5.24
C PHE A 109 7.95 -9.91 4.75
N HIS A 110 9.13 -10.45 5.03
CA HIS A 110 10.40 -9.89 4.60
C HIS A 110 10.91 -10.71 3.42
N LEU A 111 10.78 -10.16 2.21
CA LEU A 111 10.97 -10.92 0.99
C LEU A 111 12.48 -11.25 0.79
N ASP A 112 13.37 -10.30 1.00
CA ASP A 112 14.80 -10.50 0.67
C ASP A 112 15.63 -11.26 1.74
N HIS A 113 15.13 -11.44 2.97
CA HIS A 113 15.94 -11.91 4.11
C HIS A 113 15.30 -13.01 4.98
N GLY A 114 14.08 -13.45 4.64
CA GLY A 114 13.35 -14.43 5.44
C GLY A 114 12.90 -13.88 6.81
N PRO A 115 12.20 -14.69 7.62
CA PRO A 115 11.44 -14.23 8.80
C PRO A 115 12.30 -13.82 10.02
N GLN A 116 13.63 -13.96 9.93
CA GLN A 116 14.61 -13.82 11.03
C GLN A 116 15.88 -13.06 10.60
N GLY A 117 15.94 -12.58 9.35
CA GLY A 117 17.12 -11.82 8.92
C GLY A 117 17.28 -10.53 9.72
N SER A 118 18.44 -9.89 9.66
CA SER A 118 18.58 -8.46 9.97
C SER A 118 18.89 -7.73 8.65
N PRO A 119 17.93 -7.66 7.71
CA PRO A 119 18.03 -6.91 6.48
C PRO A 119 18.48 -5.47 6.71
N PRO A 120 19.24 -4.91 5.77
CA PRO A 120 19.37 -3.47 5.70
C PRO A 120 17.99 -2.83 5.40
N PHE A 121 17.79 -1.57 5.79
CA PHE A 121 16.51 -0.84 5.72
C PHE A 121 15.88 -0.65 4.31
N TRP A 122 16.48 -1.22 3.26
CA TRP A 122 16.06 -1.13 1.86
C TRP A 122 15.37 -2.41 1.34
N CYS A 123 14.95 -3.30 2.23
CA CYS A 123 14.46 -4.62 1.84
C CYS A 123 12.99 -4.61 1.47
N GLU A 124 12.64 -5.40 0.45
CA GLU A 124 11.26 -5.49 0.00
C GLU A 124 10.40 -6.19 1.07
N SER A 125 9.37 -5.51 1.54
CA SER A 125 8.37 -6.05 2.47
C SER A 125 7.05 -6.30 1.78
N LEU A 126 6.29 -7.30 2.20
CA LEU A 126 4.89 -7.48 1.86
C LEU A 126 4.02 -7.26 3.09
N LYS A 127 2.99 -6.40 3.02
CA LYS A 127 2.04 -6.13 4.11
C LYS A 127 0.63 -6.59 3.71
N LEU A 128 -0.05 -7.32 4.58
CA LEU A 128 -1.45 -7.74 4.41
C LEU A 128 -2.35 -7.00 5.38
N TYR A 129 -3.16 -6.09 4.86
CA TYR A 129 -4.12 -5.31 5.62
C TYR A 129 -5.51 -5.92 5.56
N LYS A 130 -6.20 -5.97 6.70
CA LYS A 130 -7.66 -6.10 6.67
C LYS A 130 -8.23 -4.83 6.03
N LYS A 131 -9.24 -5.03 5.21
CA LYS A 131 -9.97 -3.94 4.59
C LYS A 131 -10.52 -2.95 5.61
N SER A 132 -11.03 -3.39 6.75
CA SER A 132 -11.55 -2.48 7.80
C SER A 132 -10.48 -1.58 8.43
N ASP A 133 -9.26 -2.08 8.60
CA ASP A 133 -8.14 -1.30 9.13
C ASP A 133 -7.81 -0.13 8.19
N ILE A 134 -7.86 -0.40 6.88
CA ILE A 134 -7.67 0.61 5.81
C ILE A 134 -8.91 1.49 5.67
N ASP A 135 -10.02 0.97 5.20
CA ASP A 135 -11.25 1.74 5.04
C ASP A 135 -12.47 0.81 5.20
N PRO A 136 -13.21 0.91 6.33
CA PRO A 136 -14.39 0.09 6.57
C PRO A 136 -15.45 0.21 5.48
N LYS A 137 -15.47 1.32 4.73
CA LYS A 137 -16.44 1.56 3.66
C LYS A 137 -16.09 0.88 2.34
N LEU A 138 -14.85 0.40 2.18
CA LEU A 138 -14.49 -0.37 0.98
C LEU A 138 -15.36 -1.64 0.91
N PRO A 139 -15.78 -2.08 -0.28
CA PRO A 139 -16.25 -3.44 -0.47
C PRO A 139 -15.08 -4.42 -0.42
N ASP A 140 -15.34 -5.69 -0.14
CA ASP A 140 -14.31 -6.72 -0.19
C ASP A 140 -13.74 -6.85 -1.62
N PRO A 141 -12.42 -7.05 -1.79
CA PRO A 141 -11.83 -7.34 -3.10
C PRO A 141 -12.46 -8.58 -3.73
N GLY A 142 -12.64 -8.56 -5.05
CA GLY A 142 -13.25 -9.64 -5.83
C GLY A 142 -12.23 -10.54 -6.53
N LEU A 143 -12.64 -11.76 -6.91
CA LEU A 143 -11.83 -12.62 -7.80
C LEU A 143 -12.02 -12.27 -9.28
N SER A 144 -13.14 -11.64 -9.62
CA SER A 144 -13.46 -11.24 -11.00
C SER A 144 -12.84 -9.89 -11.33
N VAL A 145 -12.65 -9.64 -12.63
CA VAL A 145 -12.30 -8.30 -13.14
C VAL A 145 -13.41 -7.32 -12.74
N PRO A 146 -13.10 -6.21 -12.03
CA PRO A 146 -14.06 -5.14 -11.78
C PRO A 146 -14.64 -4.58 -13.08
N ARG A 147 -15.89 -4.13 -13.04
CA ARG A 147 -16.50 -3.49 -14.21
C ARG A 147 -15.83 -2.14 -14.48
N PRO A 148 -15.82 -1.63 -15.73
CA PRO A 148 -15.26 -0.30 -16.02
C PRO A 148 -15.87 0.82 -15.15
N GLU A 149 -17.13 0.69 -14.76
CA GLU A 149 -17.86 1.67 -13.93
C GLU A 149 -17.70 1.45 -12.42
N ASP A 150 -16.94 0.43 -12.00
CA ASP A 150 -16.67 0.19 -10.59
C ASP A 150 -15.91 1.38 -9.99
N ARG A 151 -16.50 1.97 -8.95
CA ARG A 151 -15.97 3.17 -8.30
C ARG A 151 -14.83 2.85 -7.33
N ASN A 152 -14.70 1.60 -6.89
CA ASN A 152 -13.80 1.22 -5.81
C ASN A 152 -12.55 0.54 -6.35
N TYR A 153 -12.71 -0.36 -7.31
CA TYR A 153 -11.62 -1.18 -7.84
C TYR A 153 -11.48 -1.07 -9.34
N MET A 154 -10.25 -1.21 -9.82
CA MET A 154 -9.90 -1.38 -11.22
C MET A 154 -8.75 -2.37 -11.34
N VAL A 155 -8.39 -2.80 -12.55
CA VAL A 155 -7.22 -3.68 -12.76
C VAL A 155 -5.99 -2.87 -13.13
N VAL A 156 -4.80 -3.36 -12.78
CA VAL A 156 -3.49 -2.78 -13.19
C VAL A 156 -3.25 -2.73 -14.71
N THR A 157 -4.07 -3.44 -15.48
CA THR A 157 -4.05 -3.46 -16.94
C THR A 157 -5.17 -2.61 -17.56
N ASP A 158 -5.89 -1.83 -16.75
CA ASP A 158 -7.01 -1.03 -17.21
C ASP A 158 -6.52 0.07 -18.17
N PRO A 159 -7.11 0.22 -19.37
CA PRO A 159 -6.63 1.14 -20.39
C PRO A 159 -6.74 2.62 -20.02
N ARG A 160 -7.43 2.96 -18.92
CA ARG A 160 -7.50 4.32 -18.39
C ARG A 160 -6.25 4.71 -17.59
N LEU A 161 -5.41 3.74 -17.22
CA LEU A 161 -4.14 4.01 -16.56
C LEU A 161 -3.11 4.55 -17.57
N PRO A 162 -2.10 5.31 -17.09
CA PRO A 162 -1.00 5.71 -17.95
C PRO A 162 -0.18 4.51 -18.38
N GLN A 163 0.41 4.57 -19.58
CA GLN A 163 1.18 3.46 -20.15
C GLN A 163 2.36 3.03 -19.26
N LEU A 164 2.96 3.95 -18.52
CA LEU A 164 4.03 3.67 -17.55
C LEU A 164 3.57 2.76 -16.40
N GLY A 165 2.28 2.82 -16.04
CA GLY A 165 1.69 2.03 -14.96
C GLY A 165 1.12 0.69 -15.39
N HIS A 166 1.11 0.38 -16.70
CA HIS A 166 0.53 -0.86 -17.19
C HIS A 166 1.41 -2.07 -16.87
N TRP A 167 0.81 -3.01 -16.16
CA TRP A 167 1.37 -4.35 -16.07
C TRP A 167 1.14 -5.11 -17.38
N LYS A 168 1.92 -6.19 -17.60
CA LYS A 168 1.80 -6.99 -18.83
C LYS A 168 0.39 -7.60 -18.91
N SER A 169 -0.24 -7.58 -20.09
CA SER A 169 -1.61 -8.08 -20.29
C SER A 169 -1.81 -9.56 -19.93
N SER A 170 -0.73 -10.34 -19.84
CA SER A 170 -0.72 -11.73 -19.40
C SER A 170 -0.88 -11.90 -17.89
N THR A 171 -0.85 -10.82 -17.11
CA THR A 171 -1.06 -10.89 -15.67
C THR A 171 -2.52 -11.19 -15.39
N ASN A 172 -2.72 -12.06 -14.41
CA ASN A 172 -3.99 -12.26 -13.72
C ASN A 172 -4.70 -10.93 -13.38
N PRO A 173 -6.02 -10.91 -13.16
CA PRO A 173 -6.74 -9.68 -12.84
C PRO A 173 -6.35 -9.16 -11.45
N VAL A 174 -5.25 -8.42 -11.41
CA VAL A 174 -4.70 -7.80 -10.22
C VAL A 174 -5.47 -6.50 -9.99
N GLN A 175 -6.16 -6.43 -8.86
CA GLN A 175 -6.96 -5.26 -8.51
C GLN A 175 -6.11 -4.20 -7.82
N ILE A 176 -6.45 -2.95 -8.07
CA ILE A 176 -6.02 -1.76 -7.32
C ILE A 176 -7.26 -0.94 -7.00
N LEU A 177 -7.16 -0.03 -6.04
CA LEU A 177 -8.22 0.96 -5.87
C LEU A 177 -8.36 1.80 -7.14
N SER A 178 -9.56 2.31 -7.44
CA SER A 178 -9.68 3.39 -8.43
C SER A 178 -8.90 4.60 -7.92
N LYS A 179 -8.40 5.47 -8.81
CA LYS A 179 -7.64 6.66 -8.40
C LYS A 179 -8.40 7.52 -7.38
N SER A 180 -9.69 7.75 -7.62
CA SER A 180 -10.55 8.51 -6.70
C SER A 180 -10.71 7.81 -5.35
N ARG A 181 -10.97 6.50 -5.37
CA ARG A 181 -11.10 5.72 -4.13
C ARG A 181 -9.79 5.66 -3.36
N PHE A 182 -8.64 5.53 -4.03
CA PHE A 182 -7.32 5.55 -3.42
C PHE A 182 -7.11 6.85 -2.62
N LEU A 183 -7.37 8.00 -3.25
CA LEU A 183 -7.23 9.32 -2.61
C LEU A 183 -8.18 9.48 -1.41
N GLU A 184 -9.43 9.05 -1.54
CA GLU A 184 -10.41 9.04 -0.43
C GLU A 184 -9.96 8.13 0.72
N THR A 185 -9.41 6.96 0.40
CA THR A 185 -8.86 6.03 1.39
C THR A 185 -7.63 6.61 2.08
N MET A 186 -6.73 7.29 1.35
CA MET A 186 -5.57 7.98 1.95
C MET A 186 -6.03 9.10 2.89
N PHE A 187 -7.03 9.90 2.49
CA PHE A 187 -7.64 10.90 3.37
C PHE A 187 -8.24 10.26 4.63
N ASN A 188 -9.00 9.17 4.49
CA ASN A 188 -9.56 8.47 5.65
C ASN A 188 -8.47 7.93 6.58
N GLN A 189 -7.34 7.48 6.04
CA GLN A 189 -6.17 7.08 6.83
C GLN A 189 -5.53 8.27 7.54
N ALA A 190 -5.33 9.41 6.88
CA ALA A 190 -4.84 10.62 7.52
C ALA A 190 -5.77 11.09 8.66
N VAL A 191 -7.09 10.98 8.47
CA VAL A 191 -8.08 11.26 9.53
C VAL A 191 -7.99 10.26 10.69
N LYS A 192 -7.68 8.98 10.44
CA LYS A 192 -7.51 7.97 11.49
C LYS A 192 -6.17 8.05 12.22
N CYS A 193 -5.12 8.46 11.51
CA CYS A 193 -3.75 8.47 12.02
C CYS A 193 -3.58 9.57 13.07
N HIS A 194 -3.39 9.17 14.32
CA HIS A 194 -3.04 10.11 15.38
C HIS A 194 -1.61 10.58 15.16
N SER A 195 -1.43 11.85 14.79
CA SER A 195 -0.12 12.51 14.70
C SER A 195 0.46 12.84 16.08
N ASP A 196 -0.08 12.26 17.15
CA ASP A 196 0.27 12.57 18.53
C ASP A 196 1.75 12.17 18.76
N GLY A 197 2.64 13.17 18.79
CA GLY A 197 4.08 12.98 18.98
C GLY A 197 4.94 13.15 17.74
N LEU A 198 4.36 13.35 16.55
CA LEU A 198 5.10 13.73 15.35
C LEU A 198 5.31 15.24 15.31
N PRO A 199 6.46 15.73 14.80
CA PRO A 199 6.63 17.15 14.50
C PRO A 199 5.54 17.66 13.54
N ASP A 200 5.13 18.92 13.70
CA ASP A 200 4.05 19.53 12.90
C ASP A 200 4.36 19.58 11.39
N ASP A 201 5.64 19.47 11.01
CA ASP A 201 6.17 19.49 9.65
C ASP A 201 6.40 18.10 9.04
N HIS A 202 6.09 17.02 9.76
CA HIS A 202 6.23 15.65 9.25
C HIS A 202 4.92 15.14 8.59
N LEU A 203 5.07 14.58 7.40
CA LEU A 203 4.01 13.82 6.71
C LEU A 203 3.95 12.40 7.27
N THR A 204 2.75 11.93 7.63
CA THR A 204 2.56 10.53 8.00
C THR A 204 2.69 9.62 6.76
N PRO A 205 2.94 8.31 6.91
CA PRO A 205 3.18 7.41 5.78
C PRO A 205 2.09 7.44 4.69
N TRP A 206 0.82 7.61 5.07
CA TRP A 206 -0.28 7.67 4.10
C TRP A 206 -0.36 9.00 3.35
N GLU A 207 0.12 10.08 3.95
CA GLU A 207 0.10 11.41 3.34
C GLU A 207 1.21 11.56 2.31
N TRP A 208 2.33 10.85 2.49
CA TRP A 208 3.34 10.69 1.45
C TRP A 208 2.77 10.13 0.15
N ASN A 209 1.81 9.20 0.22
CA ASN A 209 1.17 8.66 -0.97
C ASN A 209 0.31 9.71 -1.70
N VAL A 210 -0.37 10.58 -0.96
CA VAL A 210 -1.12 11.71 -1.55
C VAL A 210 -0.15 12.72 -2.17
N PHE A 211 0.92 13.05 -1.45
CA PHE A 211 1.92 14.00 -1.91
C PHE A 211 2.62 13.54 -3.20
N ARG A 212 3.03 12.27 -3.29
CA ARG A 212 3.64 11.69 -4.50
C ARG A 212 2.70 11.79 -5.72
N LEU A 213 1.39 11.62 -5.52
CA LEU A 213 0.41 11.84 -6.58
C LEU A 213 0.29 13.32 -6.98
N LYS A 214 0.39 14.26 -6.01
CA LYS A 214 0.38 15.70 -6.29
C LYS A 214 1.58 16.16 -7.11
N GLN A 215 2.78 15.64 -6.82
CA GLN A 215 4.00 16.01 -7.55
C GLN A 215 3.97 15.65 -9.05
N MET A 216 3.13 14.70 -9.45
CA MET A 216 2.89 14.39 -10.87
C MET A 216 2.04 15.44 -11.60
N GLY A 217 1.36 16.33 -10.87
CA GLY A 217 0.67 17.50 -11.44
C GLY A 217 1.63 18.67 -11.65
N ASP A 218 1.44 19.43 -12.74
CA ASP A 218 2.30 20.55 -13.16
C ASP A 218 2.77 21.45 -11.99
N GLY A 219 3.98 21.19 -11.47
CA GLY A 219 4.64 22.04 -10.48
C GLY A 219 4.07 21.98 -9.05
N GLY A 220 3.50 20.85 -8.62
CA GLY A 220 3.04 20.66 -7.22
C GLY A 220 1.62 21.17 -6.92
N GLN A 221 0.96 21.76 -7.91
CA GLN A 221 -0.48 22.02 -7.84
C GLN A 221 -1.27 20.75 -8.18
N PRO A 222 -2.39 20.46 -7.48
CA PRO A 222 -3.26 19.36 -7.88
C PRO A 222 -3.70 19.55 -9.33
N ASN A 223 -3.33 18.64 -10.22
CA ASN A 223 -3.94 18.61 -11.55
C ASN A 223 -5.46 18.48 -11.37
N SER A 224 -6.26 19.29 -12.07
CA SER A 224 -7.72 19.31 -11.91
C SER A 224 -8.35 17.92 -12.03
N HIS A 225 -7.76 17.04 -12.86
CA HIS A 225 -8.15 15.64 -13.04
C HIS A 225 -7.88 14.74 -11.81
N MET A 226 -7.06 15.17 -10.86
CA MET A 226 -6.76 14.41 -9.65
C MET A 226 -7.86 14.53 -8.60
N VAL A 227 -8.50 15.70 -8.51
CA VAL A 227 -9.57 15.97 -7.54
C VAL A 227 -10.98 15.78 -8.13
N GLU A 228 -11.07 15.45 -9.42
CA GLU A 228 -12.32 15.18 -10.10
C GLU A 228 -12.98 13.91 -9.54
N GLY A 229 -14.27 14.01 -9.20
CA GLY A 229 -15.07 12.87 -8.70
C GLY A 229 -14.82 12.47 -7.25
N LEU A 230 -13.95 13.18 -6.51
CA LEU A 230 -13.73 12.94 -5.09
C LEU A 230 -14.88 13.44 -4.22
N GLU A 231 -15.13 12.76 -3.10
CA GLU A 231 -15.94 13.31 -2.01
C GLU A 231 -15.36 14.64 -1.49
N LEU A 232 -16.25 15.60 -1.17
CA LEU A 232 -15.87 16.97 -0.82
C LEU A 232 -14.78 17.06 0.29
N PRO A 233 -14.85 16.30 1.39
CA PRO A 233 -13.81 16.37 2.41
C PRO A 233 -12.44 15.89 1.92
N ALA A 234 -12.40 14.84 1.10
CA ALA A 234 -11.14 14.33 0.55
C ALA A 234 -10.53 15.34 -0.43
N ARG A 235 -11.36 15.96 -1.28
CA ARG A 235 -10.94 17.03 -2.18
C ARG A 235 -10.34 18.22 -1.43
N GLN A 236 -11.05 18.74 -0.43
CA GLN A 236 -10.59 19.88 0.38
C GLN A 236 -9.26 19.57 1.07
N TYR A 237 -9.13 18.36 1.64
CA TYR A 237 -7.87 17.94 2.23
C TYR A 237 -6.71 17.95 1.23
N ILE A 238 -6.90 17.40 0.03
CA ILE A 238 -5.86 17.36 -1.01
C ILE A 238 -5.47 18.77 -1.50
N GLU A 239 -6.44 19.68 -1.59
CA GLU A 239 -6.21 21.08 -1.92
C GLU A 239 -5.40 21.80 -0.83
N LEU A 240 -5.63 21.47 0.45
CA LEU A 240 -4.93 22.05 1.60
C LEU A 240 -3.59 21.39 1.93
N LEU A 241 -3.32 20.17 1.45
CA LEU A 241 -2.09 19.43 1.76
C LEU A 241 -0.89 20.05 1.03
N ASP A 242 -0.07 20.82 1.73
CA ASP A 242 1.14 21.45 1.21
C ASP A 242 2.35 21.04 2.06
N MET A 243 3.45 20.62 1.41
CA MET A 243 4.67 20.24 2.14
C MET A 243 5.37 21.44 2.76
N GLU A 244 5.18 22.65 2.22
CA GLU A 244 5.78 23.85 2.81
C GLU A 244 5.00 24.33 4.05
N ASP A 245 3.71 24.00 4.13
CA ASP A 245 2.83 24.33 5.25
C ASP A 245 1.73 23.28 5.43
N LEU A 246 1.97 22.30 6.30
CA LEU A 246 0.98 21.26 6.60
C LEU A 246 -0.17 21.77 7.47
N LYS A 247 -0.02 22.93 8.13
CA LYS A 247 -0.95 23.40 9.16
C LYS A 247 -2.42 23.49 8.67
N PRO A 248 -2.73 24.04 7.49
CA PRO A 248 -4.12 24.10 7.01
C PRO A 248 -4.75 22.71 6.87
N SER A 249 -4.00 21.73 6.35
CA SER A 249 -4.48 20.36 6.19
C SER A 249 -4.69 19.66 7.54
N ARG A 250 -3.84 19.92 8.54
CA ARG A 250 -3.94 19.38 9.91
C ARG A 250 -5.13 19.96 10.67
N GLU A 251 -5.34 21.27 10.57
CA GLU A 251 -6.51 21.94 11.16
C GLU A 251 -7.80 21.38 10.55
N PHE A 252 -7.84 21.18 9.24
CA PHE A 252 -8.96 20.57 8.55
C PHE A 252 -9.23 19.12 8.99
N ILE A 253 -8.19 18.28 9.08
CA ILE A 253 -8.32 16.91 9.62
C ILE A 253 -8.90 16.94 11.04
N THR A 254 -8.41 17.85 11.90
CA THR A 254 -8.87 18.00 13.28
C THR A 254 -10.35 18.38 13.32
N GLN A 255 -10.78 19.33 12.48
CA GLN A 255 -12.19 19.69 12.34
C GLN A 255 -13.04 18.48 11.92
N VAL A 256 -12.63 17.74 10.88
CA VAL A 256 -13.35 16.56 10.40
C VAL A 256 -13.48 15.49 11.50
N ARG A 257 -12.44 15.28 12.31
CA ARG A 257 -12.49 14.36 13.47
C ARG A 257 -13.54 14.79 14.49
N LEU A 258 -13.59 16.07 14.84
CA LEU A 258 -14.57 16.62 15.79
C LEU A 258 -16.00 16.46 15.26
N GLU A 259 -16.25 16.76 13.99
CA GLU A 259 -17.56 16.60 13.36
C GLU A 259 -18.02 15.13 13.32
N ARG A 260 -17.11 14.19 13.02
CA ARG A 260 -17.41 12.75 13.02
C ARG A 260 -17.75 12.24 14.41
N ARG A 261 -17.10 12.75 15.47
CA ARG A 261 -17.42 12.43 16.87
C ARG A 261 -18.75 13.02 17.30
N GLY A 262 -19.07 14.25 16.88
CA GLY A 262 -20.34 14.91 17.21
C GLY A 262 -21.58 14.29 16.56
N LYS A 263 -21.43 13.58 15.42
CA LYS A 263 -22.51 12.86 14.73
C LYS A 263 -22.75 11.43 15.24
N GLY A 264 -21.90 10.95 16.16
CA GLY A 264 -21.99 9.62 16.77
C GLY A 264 -22.61 9.59 18.17
N SER A 265 -23.10 10.73 18.66
CA SER A 265 -23.85 10.90 19.92
C SER A 265 -25.33 11.11 19.64
#